data_AF-A0A2A6CCC6-F1
#
_entry.id   AF-A0A2A6CCC6-F1
#
_cell.length_a   1.000
_cell.length_b   1.000
_cell.length_c   1.000
_cell.angle_alpha   90.00
_cell.angle_beta   90.00
_cell.angle_gamma   90.00
#
_symmetry.space_group_name_H-M   'P 1'
#
loop_
_entity.id
_entity.type
_entity.pdbx_description
1 polymer ?
#
loop_
_entity_poly.entity_id
_entity_poly.type
_entity_poly.pdbx_seq_one_letter_code
_entity_poly.pdbx_strand_id
1 'polypeptide(L)'
;MRTIHFVLLALAISSIFAKPKSLSSTTEDPVKTKHRLVQKELNDKFSNMKEGCFPLPKGCRCITGKDGDGRDKSVIYRSKDECYNKAAEEAKKGRREAIEEEGPSSGDYYQ
;
A
#
# COMPACT_ATOMS: atom_id res chain seq x y z
N MET A 1 -31.99 -42.62 38.76
CA MET A 1 -32.15 -41.14 38.74
C MET A 1 -30.84 -40.35 38.91
N ARG A 2 -29.65 -40.99 38.94
CA ARG A 2 -28.35 -40.28 39.04
C ARG A 2 -27.75 -39.86 37.69
N THR A 3 -28.12 -40.56 36.61
CA THR A 3 -27.64 -40.29 35.23
C THR A 3 -28.20 -38.99 34.65
N ILE A 4 -29.46 -38.66 34.96
CA ILE A 4 -30.12 -37.44 34.47
C ILE A 4 -29.46 -36.18 35.07
N HIS A 5 -29.02 -36.24 36.32
CA HIS A 5 -28.29 -35.15 36.97
C HIS A 5 -26.93 -34.88 36.30
N PHE A 6 -26.19 -35.92 35.93
CA PHE A 6 -24.91 -35.78 35.21
C PHE A 6 -25.09 -35.19 33.80
N VAL A 7 -26.17 -35.56 33.10
CA VAL A 7 -26.49 -35.03 31.77
C VAL A 7 -26.88 -33.55 31.83
N LEU A 8 -27.67 -33.14 32.83
CA LEU A 8 -28.03 -31.73 33.03
C LEU A 8 -26.83 -30.86 33.44
N LEU A 9 -25.92 -31.41 34.24
CA LEU A 9 -24.71 -30.68 34.66
C LEU A 9 -23.72 -30.52 33.50
N ALA A 10 -23.61 -31.50 32.60
CA ALA A 10 -22.77 -31.43 31.40
C ALA A 10 -23.28 -30.41 30.37
N LEU A 11 -24.60 -30.27 30.20
CA LEU A 11 -25.19 -29.31 29.26
C LEU A 11 -24.97 -27.85 29.70
N ALA A 12 -24.95 -27.56 31.00
CA ALA A 12 -24.77 -26.21 31.51
C ALA A 12 -23.32 -25.66 31.37
N ILE A 13 -22.31 -26.52 31.22
CA ILE A 13 -20.89 -26.12 31.16
C ILE A 13 -20.48 -25.65 29.74
N SER A 14 -21.25 -26.01 28.71
CA SER A 14 -20.94 -25.69 27.31
C SER A 14 -21.04 -24.20 26.95
N SER A 15 -21.68 -23.37 27.78
CA SER A 15 -21.93 -21.95 27.50
C SER A 15 -20.85 -20.99 27.99
N ILE A 16 -19.83 -21.46 28.74
CA ILE A 16 -18.83 -20.58 29.38
C ILE A 16 -17.66 -20.22 28.43
N PHE A 17 -17.49 -20.94 27.32
CA PHE A 17 -16.46 -20.65 26.31
C PHE A 17 -16.95 -19.70 25.20
N ALA A 18 -17.69 -18.64 25.55
CA ALA A 18 -17.78 -17.49 24.67
C ALA A 18 -16.45 -16.74 24.72
N LYS A 19 -15.53 -17.11 23.81
CA LYS A 19 -14.26 -16.42 23.59
C LYS A 19 -14.57 -14.94 23.32
N PRO A 20 -14.12 -13.98 24.14
CA PRO A 20 -14.33 -12.57 23.83
C PRO A 20 -13.69 -12.32 22.48
N LYS A 21 -14.49 -11.87 21.51
CA LYS A 21 -13.96 -11.29 20.27
C LYS A 21 -12.97 -10.23 20.73
N SER A 22 -11.70 -10.44 20.40
CA SER A 22 -10.62 -9.49 20.63
C SER A 22 -11.15 -8.10 20.31
N LEU A 23 -11.23 -7.27 21.35
CA LEU A 23 -11.54 -5.86 21.23
C LEU A 23 -10.39 -5.27 20.43
N SER A 24 -10.54 -5.30 19.11
CA SER A 24 -9.70 -4.57 18.17
C SER A 24 -9.95 -3.11 18.50
N SER A 25 -9.18 -2.59 19.45
CA SER A 25 -9.21 -1.20 19.88
C SER A 25 -9.04 -0.36 18.63
N THR A 26 -10.14 0.25 18.21
CA THR A 26 -10.22 1.31 17.21
C THR A 26 -9.61 2.58 17.80
N THR A 27 -8.35 2.51 18.16
CA THR A 27 -7.46 3.65 18.07
C THR A 27 -6.67 3.41 16.80
N GLU A 28 -7.11 4.03 15.70
CA GLU A 28 -6.33 4.07 14.47
C GLU A 28 -4.95 4.63 14.86
N ASP A 29 -3.94 3.77 15.00
CA ASP A 29 -2.59 4.22 15.32
C ASP A 29 -2.23 5.32 14.31
N PRO A 30 -1.88 6.54 14.73
CA PRO A 30 -1.63 7.64 13.79
C PRO A 30 -0.51 7.28 12.80
N VAL A 31 0.36 6.34 13.19
CA VAL A 31 1.37 5.73 12.33
C VAL A 31 0.75 4.92 11.19
N LYS A 32 -0.27 4.10 11.47
CA LYS A 32 -0.96 3.27 10.47
C LYS A 32 -1.74 4.13 9.48
N THR A 33 -2.39 5.20 9.93
CA THR A 33 -3.11 6.14 9.06
C THR A 33 -2.16 6.92 8.15
N LYS A 34 -1.09 7.50 8.72
CA LYS A 34 -0.06 8.20 7.92
C LYS A 34 0.60 7.28 6.89
N HIS A 35 0.90 6.04 7.27
CA HIS A 35 1.48 5.05 6.36
C HIS A 35 0.55 4.75 5.16
N ARG A 36 -0.76 4.61 5.40
CA ARG A 36 -1.75 4.39 4.32
C ARG A 36 -1.81 5.57 3.34
N LEU A 37 -1.72 6.81 3.84
CA LEU A 37 -1.71 8.01 3.00
C LEU A 37 -0.47 8.06 2.11
N VAL A 38 0.71 7.79 2.69
CA VAL A 38 1.98 7.75 1.94
C VAL A 38 1.94 6.65 0.88
N GLN A 39 1.43 5.47 1.19
CA GLN A 39 1.26 4.39 0.21
C GLN A 39 0.34 4.79 -0.94
N LYS A 40 -0.79 5.45 -0.63
CA LYS A 40 -1.72 5.93 -1.65
C LYS A 40 -1.04 6.96 -2.56
N GLU A 41 -0.32 7.92 -1.98
CA GLU A 41 0.41 8.93 -2.74
C GLU A 41 1.49 8.31 -3.65
N LEU A 42 2.26 7.35 -3.13
CA LEU A 42 3.25 6.64 -3.95
C LEU A 42 2.57 5.87 -5.08
N ASN A 43 1.46 5.19 -4.80
CA ASN A 43 0.76 4.42 -5.84
C ASN A 43 0.18 5.33 -6.92
N ASP A 44 -0.41 6.47 -6.54
CA ASP A 44 -0.94 7.43 -7.51
C ASP A 44 0.19 8.02 -8.39
N LYS A 45 1.34 8.35 -7.80
CA LYS A 45 2.49 8.91 -8.54
C LYS A 45 3.21 7.88 -9.40
N PHE A 46 3.37 6.64 -8.93
CA PHE A 46 4.28 5.66 -9.54
C PHE A 46 3.61 4.40 -10.12
N SER A 47 2.28 4.30 -10.10
CA SER A 47 1.49 3.17 -10.64
C SER A 47 1.80 2.73 -12.08
N ASN A 48 2.36 3.62 -12.89
CA ASN A 48 2.49 3.44 -14.35
C ASN A 48 3.94 3.26 -14.83
N MET A 49 4.86 3.03 -13.90
CA MET A 49 6.27 2.82 -14.21
C MET A 49 6.48 1.41 -14.79
N LYS A 50 7.49 1.24 -15.66
CA LYS A 50 7.82 -0.05 -16.26
C LYS A 50 8.19 -1.08 -15.19
N GLU A 51 7.89 -2.35 -15.47
CA GLU A 51 8.22 -3.46 -14.57
C GLU A 51 9.74 -3.53 -14.34
N GLY A 52 10.15 -3.73 -13.09
CA GLY A 52 11.57 -3.75 -12.70
C GLY A 52 12.27 -2.38 -12.69
N CYS A 53 11.53 -1.29 -12.93
CA CYS A 53 12.01 0.08 -12.73
C CYS A 53 11.65 0.59 -11.33
N PHE A 54 12.47 1.49 -10.80
CA PHE A 54 12.35 2.10 -9.47
C PHE A 54 12.53 3.62 -9.59
N PRO A 55 11.69 4.44 -8.93
CA PRO A 55 11.74 5.89 -9.10
C PRO A 55 12.96 6.49 -8.40
N LEU A 56 13.58 7.47 -9.05
CA LEU A 56 14.61 8.34 -8.47
C LEU A 56 14.20 9.81 -8.59
N PRO A 57 14.75 10.71 -7.76
CA PRO A 57 14.50 12.15 -7.89
C PRO A 57 14.81 12.73 -9.28
N LYS A 58 15.77 12.13 -10.01
CA LYS A 58 16.21 12.54 -11.36
C LYS A 58 16.07 11.43 -12.41
N GLY A 59 14.95 10.69 -12.38
CA GLY A 59 14.63 9.66 -13.38
C GLY A 59 14.20 8.34 -12.74
N CYS A 60 14.70 7.21 -13.25
CA CYS A 60 14.44 5.89 -12.69
C CYS A 60 15.63 4.95 -12.88
N ARG A 61 15.69 3.91 -12.05
CA ARG A 61 16.65 2.80 -12.16
C ARG A 61 15.88 1.56 -12.54
N CYS A 62 16.26 0.93 -13.64
CA CYS A 62 15.62 -0.29 -14.12
C CYS A 62 16.58 -1.46 -14.09
N ILE A 63 16.13 -2.59 -13.55
CA ILE A 63 16.84 -3.86 -13.59
C ILE A 63 16.65 -4.43 -14.99
N THR A 64 17.75 -4.58 -15.73
CA THR A 64 17.74 -5.07 -17.13
C THR A 64 18.10 -6.56 -17.22
N GLY A 65 18.65 -7.14 -16.16
CA GLY A 65 19.00 -8.55 -16.10
C GLY A 65 19.90 -8.84 -14.91
N LYS A 66 20.55 -10.01 -14.96
CA LYS A 66 21.56 -10.41 -13.99
C LYS A 66 22.93 -10.50 -14.66
N ASP A 67 23.97 -10.06 -13.96
CA ASP A 67 25.36 -10.24 -14.38
C ASP A 67 25.81 -11.71 -14.20
N GLY A 68 27.00 -12.06 -14.69
CA GLY A 68 27.56 -13.43 -14.59
C GLY A 68 27.68 -13.96 -13.16
N ASP A 69 27.72 -13.07 -12.16
CA ASP A 69 27.74 -13.40 -10.73
C ASP A 69 26.33 -13.48 -10.10
N GLY A 70 25.26 -13.34 -10.89
CA GLY A 70 23.87 -13.37 -10.42
C GLY A 70 23.35 -12.06 -9.79
N ARG A 71 24.17 -11.00 -9.77
CA ARG A 71 23.79 -9.66 -9.28
C ARG A 71 22.91 -8.94 -10.29
N ASP A 72 21.99 -8.10 -9.80
CA ASP A 72 21.08 -7.35 -10.69
C ASP A 72 21.83 -6.23 -11.43
N LYS A 73 21.85 -6.35 -12.75
CA LYS A 73 22.36 -5.32 -13.64
C LYS A 73 21.30 -4.25 -13.80
N SER A 74 21.60 -3.04 -13.33
CA SER A 74 20.68 -1.91 -13.40
C SER A 74 21.20 -0.77 -14.28
N VAL A 75 20.27 -0.12 -14.99
CA VAL A 75 20.51 1.06 -15.82
C VAL A 75 19.73 2.22 -15.25
N ILE A 76 20.32 3.42 -15.27
CA ILE A 76 19.65 4.65 -14.84
C ILE A 76 19.19 5.41 -16.07
N TYR A 77 17.89 5.63 -16.17
CA TYR A 77 17.28 6.48 -17.17
C TYR A 77 16.96 7.84 -16.57
N ARG A 78 17.19 8.91 -17.32
CA ARG A 78 16.88 10.29 -16.89
C ARG A 78 15.62 10.84 -17.54
N SER A 79 15.19 10.24 -18.65
CA SER A 79 13.95 10.63 -19.32
C SER A 79 12.74 9.92 -18.71
N LYS A 80 11.62 10.63 -18.61
CA LYS A 80 10.35 10.04 -18.15
C LYS A 80 9.84 8.96 -19.11
N ASP A 81 10.05 9.14 -20.41
CA ASP A 81 9.58 8.19 -21.44
C ASP A 81 10.26 6.81 -21.35
N GLU A 82 11.47 6.80 -20.77
CA GLU A 82 12.23 5.58 -20.54
C GLU A 82 11.75 4.86 -19.27
N CYS A 83 11.22 5.61 -18.29
CA CYS A 83 10.75 5.11 -17.00
C CYS A 83 9.30 4.63 -17.01
N TYR A 84 8.44 5.32 -17.76
CA TYR A 84 7.01 5.07 -17.78
C TYR A 84 6.56 4.48 -19.11
N ASN A 85 5.47 3.72 -19.07
CA ASN A 85 4.83 3.26 -20.30
C ASN A 85 4.12 4.44 -20.96
N LYS A 86 4.45 4.75 -22.23
CA LYS A 86 3.83 5.87 -22.97
C LYS A 86 2.30 5.80 -22.95
N ALA A 87 1.73 4.61 -23.13
CA ALA A 87 0.29 4.38 -23.05
C ALA A 87 -0.31 4.74 -21.67
N ALA A 88 0.49 4.63 -20.62
CA ALA A 88 0.08 4.90 -19.25
C ALA A 88 0.31 6.37 -18.83
N GLU A 89 1.22 7.10 -19.48
CA GLU A 89 1.37 8.55 -19.35
C GLU A 89 0.18 9.30 -19.98
N GLU A 90 -0.26 8.88 -21.17
CA GLU A 90 -1.43 9.46 -21.85
C GLU A 90 -2.71 9.27 -21.00
N ALA A 91 -2.86 8.12 -20.33
CA ALA A 91 -3.97 7.86 -19.42
C ALA A 91 -3.97 8.79 -18.18
N LYS A 92 -2.82 9.33 -17.77
CA LYS A 92 -2.70 10.32 -16.69
C LYS A 92 -2.95 11.75 -17.17
N LYS A 93 -2.53 12.10 -18.39
CA LYS A 93 -2.76 13.43 -18.97
C LYS A 93 -4.25 13.75 -19.07
N GLY A 94 -5.06 12.80 -19.56
CA GLY A 94 -6.51 12.94 -19.61
C GLY A 94 -7.19 13.03 -18.23
N ARG A 95 -6.50 12.63 -17.14
CA ARG A 95 -6.99 12.81 -15.76
C ARG A 95 -6.54 14.13 -15.14
N ARG A 96 -5.37 14.65 -15.51
CA ARG A 96 -4.83 15.91 -14.96
C ARG A 96 -5.50 17.14 -15.57
N GLU A 97 -5.94 17.06 -16.83
CA GLU A 97 -6.81 18.08 -17.45
C GLU A 97 -8.19 18.19 -16.76
N ALA A 98 -8.56 17.24 -15.90
CA ALA A 98 -9.78 17.30 -15.07
C ALA A 98 -9.52 17.76 -13.61
N ILE A 99 -8.28 18.11 -13.24
CA ILE A 99 -7.90 18.58 -11.89
C ILE A 99 -7.01 19.82 -12.05
N GLU A 100 -7.54 20.87 -12.66
CA GLU A 100 -6.88 22.18 -12.70
C GLU A 100 -7.83 23.28 -12.22
N GLU A 101 -8.65 23.01 -11.20
CA GLU A 101 -9.17 24.04 -10.30
C GLU A 101 -9.09 23.47 -8.87
N GLU A 102 -8.60 24.27 -7.91
CA GLU A 102 -8.35 23.89 -6.50
C GLU A 102 -7.06 23.08 -6.21
N GLY A 103 -5.90 23.62 -6.59
CA GLY A 103 -4.63 23.23 -5.95
C GLY A 103 -4.46 24.02 -4.64
N PRO A 104 -4.43 23.40 -3.44
CA PRO A 104 -4.12 24.14 -2.23
C PRO A 104 -2.66 24.57 -2.28
N SER A 105 -2.46 25.88 -2.21
CA SER A 105 -1.19 26.57 -2.06
C SER A 105 -0.36 25.92 -0.94
N SER A 106 0.64 25.13 -1.32
CA SER A 106 1.64 24.58 -0.42
C SER A 106 2.64 25.67 -0.02
N GLY A 107 2.19 26.60 0.82
CA GLY A 107 3.06 27.40 1.69
C GLY A 107 3.29 26.64 3.00
N ASP A 108 4.49 26.76 3.54
CA ASP A 108 4.81 26.46 4.94
C ASP A 108 5.02 24.98 5.28
N TYR A 109 6.04 24.37 4.67
CA TYR A 109 6.66 23.17 5.23
C TYR A 109 8.17 23.29 5.22
N TYR A 110 8.70 24.29 5.93
CA TYR A 110 9.99 24.35 6.63
C TYR A 110 10.10 25.77 7.22
N GLN A 111 9.73 25.94 8.49
CA GLN A 111 10.13 27.08 9.31
C GLN A 111 10.55 26.57 10.67
#